data_AF-A0A357ZV99-F1
#
_entry.id   AF-A0A357ZV99-F1
#
_cell.length_a   1.000
_cell.length_b   1.000
_cell.length_c   1.000
_cell.angle_alpha   90.00
_cell.angle_beta   90.00
_cell.angle_gamma   90.00
#
_symmetry.space_group_name_H-M   'P 1'
#
loop_
_entity.id
_entity.type
_entity.pdbx_description
1 polymer ?
#
loop_
_entity_poly.entity_id
_entity_poly.type
_entity_poly.pdbx_seq_one_letter_code
_entity_poly.pdbx_strand_id
1 'polypeptide(L)' 'MDYLRIWADADGESHFEEVTLDRVVNPAERGVAELWVSPGVDVSRVQFLTVQALDQAPAPHNAPRRQFVVFLDGWVRITA' A
#
# COMPACT_ATOMS: atom_id res chain seq x y z
N MET A 1 -3.24 11.18 -5.50
CA MET A 1 -3.29 9.76 -5.14
C MET A 1 -2.02 9.41 -4.37
N ASP A 2 -2.18 8.89 -3.16
CA ASP A 2 -1.09 8.40 -2.31
C ASP A 2 -0.97 6.87 -2.35
N TYR A 3 -2.10 6.15 -2.44
CA TYR A 3 -2.12 4.70 -2.64
C TYR A 3 -3.39 4.23 -3.36
N LEU A 4 -3.32 3.03 -3.93
CA LEU A 4 -4.46 2.35 -4.54
C LEU A 4 -5.04 1.35 -3.55
N ARG A 5 -6.32 1.46 -3.23
CA ARG A 5 -7.06 0.46 -2.46
C ARG A 5 -7.73 -0.50 -3.44
N ILE A 6 -7.62 -1.79 -3.13
CA ILE A 6 -8.20 -2.89 -3.91
C ILE A 6 -8.95 -3.80 -2.96
N TRP A 7 -10.20 -4.14 -3.29
CA TRP A 7 -11.00 -5.08 -2.50
C TRP A 7 -12.02 -5.78 -3.39
N ALA A 8 -12.49 -6.94 -2.93
CA ALA A 8 -13.68 -7.58 -3.47
C ALA A 8 -14.88 -7.30 -2.54
N ASP A 9 -16.06 -7.10 -3.10
CA ASP A 9 -17.29 -7.00 -2.32
C ASP A 9 -17.89 -8.39 -2.00
N ALA A 10 -19.13 -8.41 -1.51
CA ALA A 10 -19.82 -9.65 -1.13
C ALA A 10 -20.17 -10.55 -2.32
N ASP A 11 -20.30 -9.98 -3.52
CA ASP A 11 -20.62 -10.71 -4.76
C ASP A 11 -19.37 -11.15 -5.52
N GLY A 12 -18.19 -10.74 -5.04
CA GLY A 12 -16.89 -11.06 -5.64
C GLY A 12 -16.46 -10.09 -6.74
N GLU A 13 -17.16 -8.97 -6.91
CA GLU A 13 -16.75 -7.92 -7.85
C GLU A 13 -15.52 -7.19 -7.30
N SER A 14 -14.55 -6.92 -8.17
CA SER A 14 -13.31 -6.22 -7.82
C SER A 14 -13.50 -4.70 -7.93
N HIS A 15 -13.13 -3.99 -6.87
CA HIS A 15 -13.21 -2.54 -6.77
C HIS A 15 -11.83 -1.92 -6.59
N PHE A 16 -11.67 -0.73 -7.15
CA PHE A 16 -10.43 0.05 -7.14
C PHE A 16 -10.74 1.48 -6.71
N GLU A 17 -9.97 2.00 -5.76
CA GLU A 17 -10.12 3.37 -5.25
C GLU A 17 -8.75 4.02 -5.12
N GLU A 18 -8.56 5.17 -5.76
CA GLU A 18 -7.41 6.02 -5.54
C GLU A 18 -7.61 6.82 -4.25
N VAL A 19 -6.79 6.56 -3.24
CA VAL A 19 -6.89 7.22 -1.95
C VAL A 19 -5.88 8.35 -1.86
N THR A 20 -6.31 9.50 -1.36
CA THR A 20 -5.45 10.61 -0.96
C THR A 20 -5.52 10.76 0.55
N LEU A 21 -4.37 10.89 1.20
CA LEU A 21 -4.24 11.00 2.65
C LEU A 21 -4.20 12.47 3.05
N ASP A 22 -4.93 12.79 4.10
CA ASP A 22 -4.70 14.03 4.83
C ASP A 22 -3.31 14.01 5.47
N ARG A 23 -2.63 15.16 5.45
CA ARG A 23 -1.30 15.33 6.02
C ARG A 23 -1.25 16.60 6.85
N VAL A 24 -0.52 16.52 7.94
CA VAL A 24 -0.17 17.68 8.76
C VAL A 24 1.33 17.93 8.65
N VAL A 25 1.72 19.20 8.73
CA VAL A 25 3.13 19.55 8.85
C VAL A 25 3.61 19.08 10.22
N ASN A 26 4.60 18.20 10.24
CA ASN A 26 5.32 17.83 11.44
C ASN A 26 6.23 19.00 11.83
N PRO A 27 6.05 19.61 13.02
CA PRO A 27 6.88 20.73 13.44
C PRO A 27 8.33 20.27 13.57
N ALA A 28 9.14 20.61 12.57
CA ALA A 28 10.55 20.26 12.52
C ALA A 28 11.39 21.34 13.23
N GLU A 29 12.53 20.95 13.81
CA GLU A 29 13.48 21.90 14.38
C GLU A 29 14.02 22.87 13.31
N ARG A 30 14.47 24.05 13.75
CA ARG A 30 15.01 25.08 12.85
C ARG A 30 16.19 24.50 12.03
N GLY A 31 16.06 24.53 10.71
CA GLY A 31 17.08 24.03 9.77
C GLY A 31 16.82 22.61 9.24
N VAL A 32 15.75 21.94 9.68
CA VAL A 32 15.31 20.66 9.13
C VAL A 32 14.29 20.90 8.01
N ALA A 33 14.27 20.03 7.00
CA ALA A 33 13.27 20.07 5.93
C ALA A 33 11.86 19.89 6.49
N GLU A 34 10.88 20.55 5.87
CA GLU A 34 9.48 20.38 6.23
C GLU A 34 9.02 18.94 5.94
N LEU A 35 8.43 18.29 6.95
CA LEU A 35 7.94 16.91 6.84
C LEU A 35 6.42 16.92 6.91
N TRP A 36 5.76 16.31 5.93
CA TRP A 36 4.30 16.19 5.88
C TRP A 36 3.90 14.77 6.25
N VAL A 37 3.21 14.61 7.37
CA VAL A 37 2.89 13.30 7.96
C VAL A 37 1.38 13.06 7.97
N SER A 38 0.97 11.86 7.56
CA SER A 38 -0.42 11.41 7.70
C SER A 38 -0.69 10.96 9.14
N PRO A 39 -1.97 10.75 9.53
CA PRO A 39 -2.29 9.97 10.70
C PRO A 39 -1.59 8.60 10.68
N GLY A 40 -1.18 8.12 11.86
CA GLY A 40 -0.64 6.77 12.01
C GLY A 40 -1.71 5.72 11.77
N VAL A 41 -1.29 4.56 11.26
CA VAL A 41 -2.16 3.39 11.08
C VAL A 41 -1.64 2.27 11.97
N ASP A 42 -2.51 1.75 12.83
CA ASP A 42 -2.16 0.60 13.67
C ASP A 42 -2.00 -0.65 12.81
N VAL A 43 -0.83 -1.28 12.91
CA VAL A 43 -0.50 -2.52 12.22
C VAL A 43 -0.15 -3.60 13.23
N SER A 44 -0.71 -4.79 13.06
CA SER A 44 -0.41 -5.95 13.91
C SER A 44 0.92 -6.62 13.57
N ARG A 45 1.45 -6.39 12.36
CA ARG A 45 2.71 -6.97 11.88
C ARG A 45 3.29 -6.18 10.71
N VAL A 46 4.61 -6.01 10.71
CA VAL A 46 5.40 -5.48 9.59
C VAL A 46 6.37 -6.56 9.11
N GLN A 47 6.52 -6.73 7.80
CA GLN A 47 7.41 -7.72 7.19
C GLN A 47 8.11 -7.10 5.98
N PHE A 48 9.39 -7.41 5.80
CA PHE A 48 10.12 -7.17 4.57
C PHE A 48 10.06 -8.46 3.74
N LEU A 49 9.73 -8.33 2.47
CA LEU A 49 9.70 -9.44 1.53
C LEU A 49 10.41 -9.04 0.24
N THR A 50 10.98 -10.03 -0.43
CA THR A 50 11.52 -9.89 -1.78
C THR A 50 10.72 -10.79 -2.70
N VAL A 51 10.08 -10.21 -3.71
CA VAL A 51 9.50 -10.98 -4.81
C VAL A 51 10.63 -11.29 -5.77
N GLN A 52 10.95 -12.57 -5.94
CA GLN A 52 11.92 -12.98 -6.95
C GLN A 52 11.23 -12.97 -8.32
N ALA A 53 11.82 -12.25 -9.28
CA ALA A 53 11.38 -12.24 -10.68
C ALA A 53 11.68 -13.60 -11.33
N LEU A 54 10.87 -14.58 -10.97
CA LEU A 54 10.78 -15.88 -11.62
C LEU A 54 9.53 -15.84 -12.52
N ASP A 55 9.46 -16.69 -13.54
CA ASP A 55 8.27 -16.87 -14.38
C ASP A 55 7.12 -17.48 -13.53
N GLN A 56 6.55 -16.69 -12.64
CA GLN A 56 5.44 -17.06 -11.77
C GLN A 56 4.15 -16.58 -12.41
N ALA A 57 3.26 -17.52 -12.71
CA ALA A 57 1.88 -17.25 -13.10
C ALA A 57 0.94 -17.75 -11.99
N PRO A 58 0.92 -17.11 -10.81
CA PRO A 58 0.04 -17.53 -9.73
C PRO A 58 -1.42 -17.36 -10.16
N ALA A 59 -2.29 -18.27 -9.70
CA ALA A 59 -3.72 -18.11 -9.87
C ALA A 59 -4.21 -16.82 -9.16
N PRO A 60 -5.12 -16.05 -9.78
CA PRO A 60 -5.75 -14.91 -9.12
C PRO A 60 -6.41 -15.33 -7.80
N HIS A 61 -6.21 -14.53 -6.76
CA HIS A 61 -6.78 -14.78 -5.44
C HIS A 61 -6.90 -13.48 -4.65
N ASN A 62 -7.84 -13.46 -3.71
CA ASN A 62 -7.88 -12.42 -2.69
C ASN A 62 -6.77 -12.68 -1.66
N ALA A 63 -6.13 -11.62 -1.18
CA ALA A 63 -5.17 -11.74 -0.10
C ALA A 63 -5.86 -12.39 1.12
N PRO A 64 -5.22 -13.37 1.79
CA PRO A 64 -5.83 -14.09 2.91
C PRO A 64 -6.05 -13.21 4.15
N ARG A 65 -5.48 -12.01 4.15
CA ARG A 65 -5.63 -10.98 5.18
C ARG A 65 -5.50 -9.60 4.55
N ARG A 66 -6.04 -8.59 5.23
CA ARG A 66 -5.79 -7.20 4.87
C ARG A 66 -4.30 -6.89 4.98
N GLN A 67 -3.76 -6.28 3.93
CA GLN A 67 -2.34 -5.94 3.83
C GLN A 67 -2.19 -4.59 3.15
N PHE A 68 -1.22 -3.81 3.63
CA PHE A 68 -0.76 -2.59 2.99
C PHE A 68 0.64 -2.87 2.47
N VAL A 69 0.81 -2.84 1.14
CA VAL A 69 2.05 -3.23 0.48
C VAL A 69 2.70 -1.99 -0.11
N VAL A 70 3.95 -1.74 0.29
CA VAL A 70 4.79 -0.68 -0.26
C VAL A 70 5.96 -1.34 -0.96
N PHE A 71 6.13 -1.07 -2.25
CA PHE A 71 7.31 -1.48 -3.00
C PHE A 71 8.44 -0.50 -2.71
N LEU A 72 9.48 -0.97 -2.00
CA LEU A 72 10.67 -0.17 -1.68
C LEU A 72 11.68 -0.15 -2.83
N ASP A 73 11.61 -1.14 -3.72
CA ASP A 73 12.38 -1.25 -4.95
C ASP A 73 11.56 -2.04 -5.99
N GLY A 74 11.82 -1.78 -7.27
CA GLY A 74 11.09 -2.38 -8.39
C GLY A 74 9.62 -1.96 -8.46
N TRP A 75 8.81 -2.77 -9.15
CA TRP A 75 7.38 -2.55 -9.34
C TRP A 75 6.65 -3.87 -9.61
N VAL A 76 5.32 -3.84 -9.42
CA VAL A 76 4.42 -4.91 -9.90
C VAL A 76 3.32 -4.29 -10.73
N ARG A 77 2.77 -5.07 -11.65
CA ARG A 77 1.54 -4.73 -12.36
C ARG A 77 0.40 -5.55 -11.78
N ILE A 78 -0.65 -4.87 -11.34
CA ILE A 78 -1.91 -5.50 -10.94
C ILE A 78 -2.86 -5.42 -12.15
N THR A 79 -3.47 -6.53 -12.51
CA THR A 79 -4.45 -6.64 -13.59
C THR A 79 -5.76 -7.19 -13.03
N ALA A 80 -6.88 -6.65 -13.50
CA ALA A 80 -8.22 -7.21 -13.27
C ALA A 80 -8.52 -8.32 -14.28
#